data_AF-A0A2E8U2I2-F1
#
_entry.id   AF-A0A2E8U2I2-F1
#
_cell.length_a   1.000
_cell.length_b   1.000
_cell.length_c   1.000
_cell.angle_alpha   90.00
_cell.angle_beta   90.00
_cell.angle_gamma   90.00
#
_symmetry.space_group_name_H-M   'P 1'
#
loop_
_entity.id
_entity.type
_entity.pdbx_description
1 polymer ?
#
loop_
_entity_poly.entity_id
_entity_poly.type
_entity_poly.pdbx_seq_one_letter_code
_entity_poly.pdbx_strand_id
1 'polypeptide(L)'
;MTEIPMPDAFWDFLVNKGLHNKTEPISAVPLTGGISSDIWRVDLPSGPICVKRALPKLKVAAEWFAPIERNTYEVRWMQTANNAVPGAAPTIIAHDTASGMFAMPFLDPNTYPIWKAALLDGHTSAAFAADVGKILATIHMATMDNPETAQHFATDKIFHAIRLEPYLEATARAHPDIASALLDLVAVTANNKKALVHGDVSPKNILMGPSGPVFLDAECAWYGDPAFDLAFCLNHFLLKCVHRPNSSEAYLNDFSSMSRSYMSIITDPVRAQSIETHAARLLPGLFLARVDGKSPVDYITQEEDKVRVRITAKALLSDPVLNLEGIAVAWKREWKR
;
A
#
# COMPACT_ATOMS: atom_id res chain seq x y z
N MET A 1 -29.49 -15.08 1.12
CA MET A 1 -28.12 -15.05 1.67
C MET A 1 -28.25 -15.38 3.15
N THR A 2 -27.63 -16.45 3.62
CA THR A 2 -27.59 -16.76 5.05
C THR A 2 -26.83 -15.64 5.77
N GLU A 3 -27.47 -14.95 6.70
CA GLU A 3 -26.80 -13.98 7.57
C GLU A 3 -25.66 -14.70 8.30
N ILE A 4 -24.42 -14.25 8.05
CA ILE A 4 -23.27 -14.73 8.79
C ILE A 4 -23.32 -13.99 10.13
N PRO A 5 -23.44 -14.69 11.28
CA PRO A 5 -23.47 -14.02 12.57
C PRO A 5 -22.10 -13.39 12.85
N MET A 6 -22.12 -12.16 13.38
CA MET A 6 -20.91 -11.49 13.83
C MET A 6 -20.29 -12.28 15.00
N PRO A 7 -18.96 -12.60 14.98
CA PRO A 7 -18.34 -13.38 16.03
C PRO A 7 -18.42 -12.69 17.41
N ASP A 8 -18.56 -13.46 18.48
CA ASP A 8 -18.66 -12.95 19.87
C ASP A 8 -17.54 -11.98 20.25
N ALA A 9 -16.33 -12.22 19.76
CA ALA A 9 -15.19 -11.34 20.03
C ALA A 9 -15.39 -9.90 19.52
N PHE A 10 -16.13 -9.70 18.42
CA PHE A 10 -16.48 -8.36 17.92
C PHE A 10 -17.56 -7.71 18.81
N TRP A 11 -18.53 -8.49 19.29
CA TRP A 11 -19.51 -8.02 20.26
C TRP A 11 -18.86 -7.56 21.56
N ASP A 12 -17.98 -8.39 22.11
CA ASP A 12 -17.26 -8.08 23.34
C ASP A 12 -16.39 -6.84 23.16
N PHE A 13 -15.72 -6.68 22.01
CA PHE A 13 -14.98 -5.47 21.69
C PHE A 13 -15.88 -4.22 21.70
N LEU A 14 -17.03 -4.25 21.03
CA LEU A 14 -17.97 -3.13 20.98
C LEU A 14 -18.46 -2.73 22.38
N VAL A 15 -18.82 -3.72 23.21
CA VAL A 15 -19.29 -3.48 24.58
C VAL A 15 -18.17 -2.96 25.47
N ASN A 16 -16.99 -3.61 25.45
CA ASN A 16 -15.86 -3.23 26.29
C ASN A 16 -15.30 -1.84 25.95
N LYS A 17 -15.47 -1.38 24.71
CA LYS A 17 -15.10 -0.02 24.29
C LYS A 17 -16.22 1.00 24.42
N GLY A 18 -17.37 0.60 24.97
CA GLY A 18 -18.52 1.50 25.17
C GLY A 18 -19.15 1.99 23.87
N LEU A 19 -18.96 1.26 22.77
CA LEU A 19 -19.53 1.58 21.45
C LEU A 19 -20.94 1.02 21.29
N HIS A 20 -21.30 -0.01 22.06
CA HIS A 20 -22.61 -0.65 22.00
C HIS A 20 -23.04 -1.22 23.35
N ASN A 21 -24.35 -1.23 23.62
CA ASN A 21 -24.94 -1.90 24.77
C ASN A 21 -25.45 -3.28 24.36
N LYS A 22 -25.04 -4.35 25.07
CA LYS A 22 -25.37 -5.75 24.71
C LYS A 22 -26.89 -6.06 24.62
N THR A 23 -27.73 -5.20 25.20
CA THR A 23 -29.20 -5.34 25.21
C THR A 23 -29.87 -4.77 23.96
N GLU A 24 -29.16 -4.00 23.14
CA GLU A 24 -29.69 -3.39 21.93
C GLU A 24 -29.37 -4.26 20.70
N PRO A 25 -30.33 -4.43 19.75
CA PRO A 25 -30.04 -5.12 18.50
C PRO A 25 -29.03 -4.32 17.68
N ILE A 26 -28.09 -5.03 17.03
CA ILE A 26 -27.12 -4.43 16.11
C ILE A 26 -27.27 -5.06 14.73
N SER A 27 -27.16 -4.25 13.69
CA SER A 27 -26.96 -4.75 12.32
C SER A 27 -25.47 -4.76 12.05
N ALA A 28 -24.95 -5.90 11.59
CA ALA A 28 -23.55 -6.03 11.20
C ALA A 28 -23.43 -6.91 9.97
N VAL A 29 -22.57 -6.51 9.03
CA VAL A 29 -22.29 -7.25 7.81
C VAL A 29 -20.79 -7.43 7.62
N PRO A 30 -20.32 -8.63 7.27
CA PRO A 30 -18.90 -8.84 6.99
C PRO A 30 -18.54 -8.12 5.68
N LEU A 31 -17.43 -7.38 5.71
CA LEU A 31 -16.84 -6.79 4.51
C LEU A 31 -15.86 -7.78 3.88
N THR A 32 -15.87 -7.84 2.55
CA THR A 32 -15.03 -8.75 1.75
C THR A 32 -13.86 -8.00 1.11
N GLY A 33 -12.89 -8.74 0.55
CA GLY A 33 -11.77 -8.19 -0.22
C GLY A 33 -10.41 -8.17 0.47
N GLY A 34 -10.38 -8.28 1.80
CA GLY A 34 -9.13 -8.42 2.58
C GLY A 34 -8.77 -9.89 2.84
N ILE A 35 -7.48 -10.23 2.72
CA ILE A 35 -6.96 -11.58 3.06
C ILE A 35 -6.35 -11.65 4.45
N SER A 36 -5.92 -10.52 5.02
CA SER A 36 -5.15 -10.47 6.28
C SER A 36 -5.99 -10.17 7.51
N SER A 37 -7.26 -9.80 7.34
CA SER A 37 -8.12 -9.38 8.45
C SER A 37 -9.56 -9.86 8.28
N ASP A 38 -10.27 -9.97 9.40
CA ASP A 38 -11.73 -9.90 9.43
C ASP A 38 -12.14 -8.44 9.54
N ILE A 39 -13.10 -8.02 8.72
CA ILE A 39 -13.62 -6.65 8.73
C ILE A 39 -15.14 -6.72 8.74
N TRP A 40 -15.75 -5.98 9.64
CA TRP A 40 -17.20 -5.90 9.78
C TRP A 40 -17.65 -4.45 9.70
N ARG A 41 -18.66 -4.17 8.89
CA ARG A 41 -19.45 -2.95 9.04
C ARG A 41 -20.47 -3.20 10.13
N VAL A 42 -20.57 -2.27 11.06
CA VAL A 42 -21.50 -2.31 12.18
C VAL A 42 -22.33 -1.03 12.15
N ASP A 43 -23.65 -1.15 12.05
CA ASP A 43 -24.56 -0.01 12.03
C ASP A 43 -24.94 0.37 13.47
N LEU A 44 -24.31 1.43 14.00
CA LEU A 44 -24.62 1.99 15.32
C LEU A 44 -25.62 3.15 15.20
N PRO A 45 -26.32 3.53 16.29
CA PRO A 45 -27.16 4.73 16.31
C PRO A 45 -26.42 6.03 15.97
N SER A 46 -25.12 6.10 16.28
CA SER A 46 -24.25 7.24 15.96
C SER A 46 -23.74 7.24 14.50
N GLY A 47 -24.05 6.21 13.72
CA GLY A 47 -23.59 6.01 12.36
C GLY A 47 -22.79 4.72 12.18
N PRO A 48 -22.60 4.26 10.93
CA PRO A 48 -21.90 3.02 10.65
C PRO A 48 -20.39 3.14 10.93
N ILE A 49 -19.82 2.09 11.49
CA ILE A 49 -18.37 1.95 11.73
C ILE A 49 -17.83 0.70 11.05
N CYS A 50 -16.53 0.69 10.79
CA CYS A 50 -15.76 -0.51 10.46
C CYS A 50 -15.04 -1.01 11.72
N VAL A 51 -15.18 -2.30 12.03
CA VAL A 51 -14.32 -2.98 13.01
C VAL A 51 -13.40 -3.94 12.26
N LYS A 52 -12.09 -3.80 12.46
CA LYS A 52 -11.06 -4.63 11.81
C LYS A 52 -10.28 -5.42 12.85
N ARG A 53 -10.07 -6.71 12.57
CA ARG A 53 -9.27 -7.63 13.37
C ARG A 53 -8.24 -8.35 12.51
N ALA A 54 -6.96 -8.23 12.86
CA ALA A 54 -5.90 -8.96 12.17
C ALA A 54 -5.99 -10.48 12.42
N LEU A 55 -5.76 -11.28 11.38
CA LEU A 55 -5.76 -12.74 11.47
C LEU A 55 -4.33 -13.30 11.59
N PRO A 56 -4.06 -14.32 12.43
CA PRO A 56 -2.75 -14.95 12.48
C PRO A 56 -2.39 -15.69 11.17
N LYS A 57 -3.39 -16.26 10.49
CA LYS A 57 -3.28 -16.90 9.16
C LYS A 57 -4.07 -16.12 8.13
N LEU A 58 -3.43 -15.80 7.00
CA LEU A 58 -4.07 -15.09 5.89
C LEU A 58 -5.02 -16.03 5.11
N LYS A 59 -6.11 -15.49 4.59
CA LYS A 59 -7.14 -16.17 3.77
C LYS A 59 -6.66 -16.40 2.33
N VAL A 60 -5.55 -17.11 2.17
CA VAL A 60 -4.97 -17.50 0.86
C VAL A 60 -4.76 -19.02 0.80
N ALA A 61 -4.63 -19.55 -0.42
CA ALA A 61 -4.43 -20.99 -0.64
C ALA A 61 -3.08 -21.49 -0.10
N ALA A 62 -2.04 -20.65 -0.18
CA ALA A 62 -0.73 -20.94 0.40
C ALA A 62 -0.73 -20.74 1.91
N GLU A 63 0.14 -21.44 2.64
CA GLU A 63 0.34 -21.15 4.06
C GLU A 63 1.10 -19.83 4.24
N TRP A 64 0.38 -18.82 4.71
CA TRP A 64 0.94 -17.49 4.98
C TRP A 64 0.47 -17.00 6.35
N PHE A 65 1.43 -16.92 7.27
CA PHE A 65 1.23 -16.43 8.64
C PHE A 65 1.80 -15.02 8.78
N ALA A 66 1.13 -14.18 9.55
CA ALA A 66 1.60 -12.83 9.85
C ALA A 66 1.36 -12.50 11.33
N PRO A 67 2.29 -11.80 12.00
CA PRO A 67 2.12 -11.40 13.39
C PRO A 67 0.92 -10.46 13.55
N ILE A 68 0.08 -10.69 14.56
CA ILE A 68 -1.19 -9.95 14.74
C ILE A 68 -0.96 -8.52 15.27
N GLU A 69 0.18 -8.27 15.89
CA GLU A 69 0.59 -6.93 16.38
C GLU A 69 0.67 -5.89 15.27
N ARG A 70 0.68 -6.30 13.99
CA ARG A 70 0.54 -5.41 12.83
C ARG A 70 -0.69 -4.51 12.90
N ASN A 71 -1.77 -4.96 13.56
CA ASN A 71 -2.96 -4.14 13.81
C ASN A 71 -2.64 -2.87 14.63
N THR A 72 -1.76 -3.00 15.63
CA THR A 72 -1.32 -1.86 16.44
C THR A 72 -0.51 -0.86 15.62
N TYR A 73 0.36 -1.33 14.74
CA TYR A 73 1.17 -0.46 13.89
C TYR A 73 0.33 0.22 12.79
N GLU A 74 -0.72 -0.43 12.30
CA GLU A 74 -1.70 0.19 11.40
C GLU A 74 -2.40 1.39 12.08
N VAL A 75 -2.91 1.19 13.31
CA VAL A 75 -3.52 2.26 14.12
C VAL A 75 -2.54 3.42 14.34
N ARG A 76 -1.31 3.10 14.74
CA ARG A 76 -0.27 4.12 14.98
C ARG A 76 0.07 4.88 13.70
N TRP A 77 0.20 4.20 12.57
CA TRP A 77 0.46 4.85 11.29
C TRP A 77 -0.67 5.81 10.92
N MET A 78 -1.94 5.40 11.03
CA MET A 78 -3.09 6.26 10.74
C MET A 78 -3.12 7.51 11.63
N GLN A 79 -2.77 7.36 12.91
CA GLN A 79 -2.67 8.49 13.85
C GLN A 79 -1.53 9.44 13.46
N THR A 80 -0.33 8.91 13.17
CA THR A 80 0.82 9.72 12.73
C THR A 80 0.53 10.43 11.40
N ALA A 81 -0.10 9.74 10.45
CA ALA A 81 -0.48 10.30 9.16
C ALA A 81 -1.47 11.46 9.33
N ASN A 82 -2.50 11.31 10.17
CA ASN A 82 -3.45 12.39 10.46
C ASN A 82 -2.85 13.57 11.23
N ASN A 83 -1.83 13.34 12.05
CA ASN A 83 -1.08 14.43 12.70
C ASN A 83 -0.25 15.23 11.68
N ALA A 84 0.32 14.56 10.68
CA ALA A 84 1.08 15.22 9.61
C ALA A 84 0.16 15.91 8.60
N VAL A 85 -0.91 15.24 8.19
CA VAL A 85 -1.89 15.70 7.21
C VAL A 85 -3.30 15.30 7.67
N PRO A 86 -4.05 16.20 8.32
CA PRO A 86 -5.40 15.89 8.79
C PRO A 86 -6.31 15.38 7.67
N GLY A 87 -6.92 14.21 7.87
CA GLY A 87 -7.80 13.57 6.91
C GLY A 87 -7.10 12.63 5.92
N ALA A 88 -5.78 12.48 5.99
CA ALA A 88 -5.03 11.54 5.14
C ALA A 88 -5.31 10.06 5.49
N ALA A 89 -5.85 9.77 6.67
CA ALA A 89 -6.25 8.42 7.07
C ALA A 89 -7.57 8.45 7.88
N PRO A 90 -8.29 7.33 8.03
CA PRO A 90 -9.43 7.26 8.93
C PRO A 90 -9.06 7.65 10.36
N THR A 91 -9.98 8.31 11.05
CA THR A 91 -9.85 8.50 12.50
C THR A 91 -10.09 7.17 13.23
N ILE A 92 -9.41 7.00 14.37
CA ILE A 92 -9.56 5.80 15.19
C ILE A 92 -10.59 6.09 16.28
N ILE A 93 -11.69 5.33 16.28
CA ILE A 93 -12.77 5.45 17.25
C ILE A 93 -12.39 4.69 18.53
N ALA A 94 -11.89 3.46 18.37
CA ALA A 94 -11.44 2.63 19.48
C ALA A 94 -10.34 1.69 19.01
N HIS A 95 -9.45 1.29 19.93
CA HIS A 95 -8.40 0.30 19.68
C HIS A 95 -8.23 -0.58 20.90
N ASP A 96 -8.07 -1.88 20.68
CA ASP A 96 -7.78 -2.89 21.67
C ASP A 96 -6.60 -3.75 21.24
N THR A 97 -5.44 -3.48 21.81
CA THR A 97 -4.21 -4.22 21.47
C THR A 97 -4.31 -5.69 21.88
N ALA A 98 -5.02 -6.00 22.97
CA ALA A 98 -5.15 -7.37 23.49
C ALA A 98 -5.94 -8.28 22.54
N SER A 99 -7.02 -7.78 21.94
CA SER A 99 -7.80 -8.51 20.94
C SER A 99 -7.37 -8.27 19.49
N GLY A 100 -6.39 -7.38 19.27
CA GLY A 100 -5.89 -7.02 17.94
C GLY A 100 -6.97 -6.39 17.07
N MET A 101 -7.84 -5.58 17.67
CA MET A 101 -8.98 -4.97 17.01
C MET A 101 -8.97 -3.45 17.11
N PHE A 102 -9.44 -2.78 16.06
CA PHE A 102 -9.79 -1.36 16.14
C PHE A 102 -11.11 -1.08 15.41
N ALA A 103 -11.72 0.04 15.78
CA ALA A 103 -12.86 0.63 15.11
C ALA A 103 -12.49 1.97 14.47
N MET A 104 -13.02 2.22 13.28
CA MET A 104 -12.90 3.46 12.53
C MET A 104 -14.24 3.79 11.85
N PRO A 105 -14.49 5.03 11.39
CA PRO A 105 -15.69 5.34 10.61
C PRO A 105 -15.83 4.41 9.39
N PHE A 106 -17.06 4.00 9.07
CA PHE A 106 -17.33 3.34 7.80
C PHE A 106 -17.32 4.40 6.70
N LEU A 107 -16.35 4.33 5.79
CA LEU A 107 -16.25 5.23 4.64
C LEU A 107 -17.09 4.68 3.49
N ASP A 108 -18.23 5.32 3.22
CA ASP A 108 -19.19 4.85 2.22
C ASP A 108 -18.56 4.82 0.81
N PRO A 109 -18.56 3.67 0.10
CA PRO A 109 -17.96 3.54 -1.23
C PRO A 109 -18.51 4.49 -2.30
N ASN A 110 -19.73 5.01 -2.14
CA ASN A 110 -20.30 5.99 -3.06
C ASN A 110 -19.65 7.38 -2.90
N THR A 111 -19.18 7.69 -1.69
CA THR A 111 -18.49 8.95 -1.36
C THR A 111 -16.98 8.80 -1.40
N TYR A 112 -16.49 7.59 -1.11
CA TYR A 112 -15.08 7.23 -1.02
C TYR A 112 -14.77 6.03 -1.95
N PRO A 113 -14.91 6.18 -3.28
CA PRO A 113 -14.63 5.07 -4.19
C PRO A 113 -13.16 4.64 -4.12
N ILE A 114 -12.93 3.34 -4.27
CA ILE A 114 -11.59 2.74 -4.24
C ILE A 114 -10.81 3.10 -5.51
N TRP A 115 -9.61 3.66 -5.35
CA TRP A 115 -8.83 4.18 -6.47
C TRP A 115 -8.41 3.07 -7.46
N LYS A 116 -8.17 1.83 -6.98
CA LYS A 116 -7.91 0.67 -7.85
C LYS A 116 -9.02 0.48 -8.89
N ALA A 117 -10.29 0.56 -8.49
CA ALA A 117 -11.42 0.34 -9.41
C ALA A 117 -11.47 1.44 -10.47
N ALA A 118 -11.38 2.71 -10.07
CA ALA A 118 -11.34 3.84 -10.99
C ALA A 118 -10.21 3.69 -12.03
N LEU A 119 -9.01 3.36 -11.58
CA LEU A 119 -7.87 3.17 -12.47
C LEU A 119 -8.05 1.94 -13.38
N LEU A 120 -8.64 0.83 -12.92
CA LEU A 120 -8.95 -0.32 -13.77
C LEU A 120 -10.03 -0.02 -14.82
N ASP A 121 -10.91 0.93 -14.55
CA ASP A 121 -11.91 1.41 -15.51
C ASP A 121 -11.35 2.45 -16.50
N GLY A 122 -10.08 2.84 -16.35
CA GLY A 122 -9.43 3.86 -17.18
C GLY A 122 -9.73 5.30 -16.73
N HIS A 123 -10.36 5.48 -15.56
CA HIS A 123 -10.59 6.78 -14.96
C HIS A 123 -9.31 7.27 -14.25
N THR A 124 -8.49 8.01 -15.00
CA THR A 124 -7.25 8.63 -14.53
C THR A 124 -7.48 10.07 -14.07
N SER A 125 -6.67 10.55 -13.13
CA SER A 125 -6.69 11.94 -12.70
C SER A 125 -5.31 12.36 -12.24
N ALA A 126 -4.62 13.13 -13.07
CA ALA A 126 -3.30 13.64 -12.78
C ALA A 126 -3.27 14.51 -11.52
N ALA A 127 -4.35 15.26 -11.28
CA ALA A 127 -4.51 16.05 -10.06
C ALA A 127 -4.60 15.14 -8.82
N PHE A 128 -5.43 14.08 -8.86
CA PHE A 128 -5.54 13.14 -7.75
C PHE A 128 -4.22 12.40 -7.51
N ALA A 129 -3.55 11.94 -8.57
CA ALA A 129 -2.23 11.31 -8.46
C ALA A 129 -1.18 12.26 -7.85
N ALA A 130 -1.23 13.54 -8.21
CA ALA A 130 -0.38 14.57 -7.59
C ALA A 130 -0.71 14.77 -6.10
N ASP A 131 -1.99 14.73 -5.71
CA ASP A 131 -2.36 14.87 -4.30
C ASP A 131 -1.93 13.66 -3.47
N VAL A 132 -1.99 12.43 -4.03
CA VAL A 132 -1.41 11.24 -3.39
C VAL A 132 0.09 11.44 -3.16
N GLY A 133 0.82 11.91 -4.17
CA GLY A 133 2.26 12.18 -4.06
C GLY A 133 2.60 13.21 -2.99
N LYS A 134 1.88 14.34 -2.94
CA LYS A 134 2.08 15.39 -1.92
C LYS A 134 1.83 14.88 -0.50
N ILE A 135 0.70 14.24 -0.27
CA ILE A 135 0.31 13.78 1.07
C ILE A 135 1.29 12.73 1.57
N LEU A 136 1.65 11.75 0.73
CA LEU A 136 2.63 10.73 1.07
C LEU A 136 4.00 11.33 1.41
N ALA A 137 4.51 12.24 0.57
CA ALA A 137 5.77 12.92 0.84
C ALA A 137 5.71 13.75 2.15
N THR A 138 4.56 14.37 2.44
CA THR A 138 4.40 15.17 3.66
C THR A 138 4.46 14.30 4.91
N ILE A 139 3.84 13.12 4.90
CA ILE A 139 3.92 12.13 5.99
C ILE A 139 5.37 11.65 6.17
N HIS A 140 6.06 11.32 5.08
CA HIS A 140 7.47 10.91 5.13
C HIS A 140 8.36 12.02 5.68
N MET A 141 8.17 13.27 5.22
CA MET A 141 8.97 14.40 5.68
C MET A 141 8.69 14.78 7.14
N ALA A 142 7.46 14.63 7.62
CA ALA A 142 7.11 14.85 9.02
C ALA A 142 7.77 13.86 9.99
N THR A 143 8.18 12.69 9.49
CA THR A 143 8.80 11.60 10.28
C THR A 143 10.26 11.35 9.92
N MET A 144 10.81 12.16 9.01
CA MET A 144 12.16 12.01 8.48
C MET A 144 13.21 12.14 9.57
N ASP A 145 14.15 11.19 9.61
CA ASP A 145 15.27 11.12 10.56
C ASP A 145 14.84 11.25 12.05
N ASN A 146 13.58 10.92 12.38
CA ASN A 146 13.00 11.00 13.73
C ASN A 146 13.25 9.71 14.57
N PRO A 147 14.06 9.76 15.65
CA PRO A 147 14.40 8.57 16.44
C PRO A 147 13.25 7.95 17.22
N GLU A 148 12.29 8.76 17.68
CA GLU A 148 11.11 8.27 18.42
C GLU A 148 10.21 7.44 17.50
N THR A 149 10.00 7.91 16.28
CA THR A 149 9.28 7.16 15.23
C THR A 149 10.04 5.88 14.91
N ALA A 150 11.37 5.94 14.80
CA ALA A 150 12.20 4.75 14.57
C ALA A 150 12.00 3.69 15.66
N GLN A 151 11.98 4.10 16.92
CA GLN A 151 11.72 3.21 18.05
C GLN A 151 10.29 2.64 18.03
N HIS A 152 9.30 3.47 17.74
CA HIS A 152 7.89 3.05 17.73
C HIS A 152 7.51 2.15 16.55
N PHE A 153 8.30 2.15 15.47
CA PHE A 153 8.08 1.37 14.25
C PHE A 153 9.29 0.49 13.90
N ALA A 154 9.95 -0.08 14.91
CA ALA A 154 10.97 -1.12 14.76
C ALA A 154 10.35 -2.50 14.38
N THR A 155 9.63 -2.52 13.25
CA THR A 155 8.80 -3.63 12.75
C THR A 155 9.44 -4.35 11.56
N ASP A 156 10.78 -4.34 11.49
CA ASP A 156 11.58 -4.90 10.41
C ASP A 156 11.17 -6.32 10.02
N LYS A 157 10.89 -7.17 11.02
CA LYS A 157 10.46 -8.55 10.80
C LYS A 157 9.10 -8.64 10.12
N ILE A 158 8.17 -7.75 10.48
CA ILE A 158 6.84 -7.69 9.86
C ILE A 158 7.01 -7.24 8.41
N PHE A 159 7.68 -6.11 8.18
CA PHE A 159 7.91 -5.57 6.84
C PHE A 159 8.65 -6.56 5.93
N HIS A 160 9.68 -7.23 6.44
CA HIS A 160 10.40 -8.26 5.69
C HIS A 160 9.46 -9.41 5.29
N ALA A 161 8.74 -9.99 6.25
CA ALA A 161 7.89 -11.17 6.03
C ALA A 161 6.71 -10.91 5.09
N ILE A 162 6.18 -9.70 5.04
CA ILE A 162 4.99 -9.39 4.23
C ILE A 162 5.30 -8.50 3.02
N ARG A 163 6.48 -7.89 2.91
CA ARG A 163 6.89 -7.10 1.73
C ARG A 163 8.17 -7.61 1.08
N LEU A 164 9.33 -7.54 1.74
CA LEU A 164 10.60 -7.88 1.08
C LEU A 164 10.66 -9.34 0.60
N GLU A 165 10.25 -10.29 1.45
CA GLU A 165 10.24 -11.72 1.11
C GLU A 165 9.28 -12.03 -0.04
N PRO A 166 7.96 -11.73 0.06
CA PRO A 166 7.01 -12.15 -0.97
C PRO A 166 7.18 -11.42 -2.29
N TYR A 167 7.77 -10.22 -2.29
CA TYR A 167 7.98 -9.43 -3.51
C TYR A 167 9.35 -9.65 -4.11
N LEU A 168 10.45 -9.44 -3.37
CA LEU A 168 11.78 -9.41 -3.95
C LEU A 168 12.50 -10.75 -3.84
N GLU A 169 12.50 -11.38 -2.66
CA GLU A 169 13.20 -12.67 -2.47
C GLU A 169 12.52 -13.83 -3.21
N ALA A 170 11.18 -13.88 -3.18
CA ALA A 170 10.42 -14.87 -3.94
C ALA A 170 10.65 -14.72 -5.45
N THR A 171 10.66 -13.49 -5.95
CA THR A 171 10.96 -13.20 -7.36
C THR A 171 12.41 -13.54 -7.71
N ALA A 172 13.36 -13.32 -6.79
CA ALA A 172 14.75 -13.72 -6.99
C ALA A 172 14.89 -15.24 -7.16
N ARG A 173 14.13 -16.04 -6.40
CA ARG A 173 14.09 -17.50 -6.57
C ARG A 173 13.46 -17.91 -7.90
N ALA A 174 12.47 -17.16 -8.39
CA ALA A 174 11.82 -17.40 -9.67
C ALA A 174 12.67 -16.97 -10.89
N HIS A 175 13.59 -16.01 -10.70
CA HIS A 175 14.47 -15.48 -11.76
C HIS A 175 15.96 -15.54 -11.36
N PRO A 176 16.59 -16.72 -11.42
CA PRO A 176 17.99 -16.90 -11.03
C PRO A 176 18.98 -15.99 -11.77
N ASP A 177 18.66 -15.59 -13.01
CA ASP A 177 19.49 -14.75 -13.87
C ASP A 177 19.63 -13.30 -13.38
N ILE A 178 18.69 -12.82 -12.55
CA ILE A 178 18.71 -11.48 -11.96
C ILE A 178 18.59 -11.50 -10.43
N ALA A 179 18.76 -12.67 -9.81
CA ALA A 179 18.59 -12.87 -8.38
C ALA A 179 19.49 -11.95 -7.54
N SER A 180 20.74 -11.75 -7.95
CA SER A 180 21.68 -10.85 -7.24
C SER A 180 21.13 -9.43 -7.16
N ALA A 181 20.63 -8.89 -8.27
CA ALA A 181 20.10 -7.52 -8.30
C ALA A 181 18.88 -7.38 -7.38
N LEU A 182 18.00 -8.39 -7.33
CA LEU A 182 16.83 -8.39 -6.44
C LEU A 182 17.21 -8.51 -4.97
N LEU A 183 18.20 -9.34 -4.63
CA LEU A 183 18.70 -9.48 -3.26
C LEU A 183 19.44 -8.22 -2.79
N ASP A 184 20.13 -7.52 -3.70
CA ASP A 184 20.74 -6.23 -3.42
C ASP A 184 19.67 -5.17 -3.11
N LEU A 185 18.53 -5.17 -3.82
CA LEU A 185 17.40 -4.29 -3.48
C LEU A 185 16.86 -4.59 -2.08
N VAL A 186 16.73 -5.87 -1.70
CA VAL A 186 16.33 -6.26 -0.33
C VAL A 186 17.29 -5.68 0.70
N ALA A 187 18.59 -5.87 0.50
CA ALA A 187 19.61 -5.39 1.43
C ALA A 187 19.62 -3.86 1.55
N VAL A 188 19.55 -3.14 0.44
CA VAL A 188 19.53 -1.66 0.44
C VAL A 188 18.27 -1.14 1.13
N THR A 189 17.09 -1.65 0.77
CA THR A 189 15.82 -1.21 1.38
C THR A 189 15.78 -1.53 2.86
N ALA A 190 16.20 -2.74 3.28
CA ALA A 190 16.21 -3.14 4.68
C ALA A 190 17.09 -2.23 5.55
N ASN A 191 18.23 -1.78 5.02
CA ASN A 191 19.21 -0.98 5.77
C ASN A 191 18.96 0.53 5.72
N ASN A 192 18.19 1.04 4.76
CA ASN A 192 17.92 2.47 4.67
C ASN A 192 16.78 2.89 5.62
N LYS A 193 17.13 3.42 6.80
CA LYS A 193 16.20 3.80 7.87
C LYS A 193 16.01 5.32 7.93
N LYS A 194 14.92 5.83 7.35
CA LYS A 194 14.76 7.28 7.13
C LYS A 194 13.42 7.87 7.57
N ALA A 195 12.30 7.21 7.31
CA ALA A 195 10.99 7.78 7.60
C ALA A 195 9.99 6.70 7.99
N LEU A 196 8.82 7.11 8.49
CA LEU A 196 7.68 6.22 8.63
C LEU A 196 7.13 5.88 7.25
N VAL A 197 7.19 4.61 6.89
CA VAL A 197 6.73 4.07 5.61
C VAL A 197 5.45 3.27 5.88
N HIS A 198 4.41 3.45 5.07
CA HIS A 198 3.15 2.69 5.10
C HIS A 198 3.37 1.22 4.70
N GLY A 199 4.22 0.98 3.70
CA GLY A 199 4.62 -0.33 3.23
C GLY A 199 3.63 -1.01 2.29
N ASP A 200 2.47 -0.42 1.98
CA ASP A 200 1.48 -0.95 1.01
C ASP A 200 0.67 0.18 0.37
N VAL A 201 1.39 1.18 -0.14
CA VAL A 201 0.76 2.27 -0.89
C VAL A 201 0.37 1.78 -2.27
N SER A 202 -0.68 0.97 -2.34
CA SER A 202 -1.28 0.48 -3.57
C SER A 202 -2.65 1.12 -3.77
N PRO A 203 -3.13 1.31 -5.02
CA PRO A 203 -4.43 1.93 -5.26
C PRO A 203 -5.63 1.21 -4.64
N LYS A 204 -5.49 -0.06 -4.21
CA LYS A 204 -6.54 -0.78 -3.47
C LYS A 204 -6.70 -0.26 -2.03
N ASN A 205 -5.67 0.37 -1.50
CA ASN A 205 -5.60 0.87 -0.13
C ASN A 205 -5.76 2.39 -0.08
N ILE A 206 -6.22 3.02 -1.17
CA ILE A 206 -6.42 4.46 -1.27
C ILE A 206 -7.85 4.69 -1.72
N LEU A 207 -8.62 5.40 -0.90
CA LEU A 207 -9.95 5.87 -1.28
C LEU A 207 -9.86 7.29 -1.84
N MET A 208 -10.71 7.58 -2.82
CA MET A 208 -10.87 8.90 -3.40
C MET A 208 -11.89 9.69 -2.57
N GLY A 209 -11.44 10.27 -1.46
CA GLY A 209 -12.32 11.06 -0.59
C GLY A 209 -12.68 12.43 -1.16
N PRO A 210 -13.76 13.05 -0.66
CA PRO A 210 -14.23 14.36 -1.14
C PRO A 210 -13.23 15.50 -0.88
N SER A 211 -12.33 15.33 0.09
CA SER A 211 -11.28 16.29 0.44
C SER A 211 -9.88 15.86 -0.01
N GLY A 212 -9.77 14.73 -0.73
CA GLY A 212 -8.50 14.19 -1.19
C GLY A 212 -8.33 12.69 -0.89
N PRO A 213 -7.14 12.14 -1.18
CA PRO A 213 -6.81 10.74 -0.93
C PRO A 213 -6.88 10.38 0.55
N VAL A 214 -7.47 9.21 0.85
CA VAL A 214 -7.47 8.60 2.19
C VAL A 214 -6.77 7.25 2.13
N PHE A 215 -5.66 7.11 2.86
CA PHE A 215 -4.84 5.91 2.93
C PHE A 215 -5.38 4.93 4.00
N LEU A 216 -5.40 3.65 3.67
CA LEU A 216 -5.90 2.55 4.49
C LEU A 216 -4.86 1.42 4.60
N ASP A 217 -5.04 0.51 5.56
CA ASP A 217 -4.34 -0.78 5.55
C ASP A 217 -2.80 -0.67 5.63
N ALA A 218 -2.32 0.23 6.49
CA ALA A 218 -0.91 0.38 6.84
C ALA A 218 -0.38 -0.73 7.79
N GLU A 219 -0.83 -1.97 7.61
CA GLU A 219 -0.39 -3.12 8.44
C GLU A 219 1.09 -3.48 8.23
N CYS A 220 1.72 -2.88 7.21
CA CYS A 220 3.14 -3.04 6.89
C CYS A 220 3.99 -1.87 7.39
N ALA A 221 3.40 -1.01 8.22
CA ALA A 221 4.07 0.20 8.66
C ALA A 221 5.38 -0.13 9.37
N TRP A 222 6.46 0.54 8.95
CA TRP A 222 7.79 0.39 9.51
C TRP A 222 8.59 1.68 9.38
N TYR A 223 9.65 1.80 10.17
CA TYR A 223 10.64 2.85 9.94
C TYR A 223 11.68 2.36 8.94
N GLY A 224 11.78 3.04 7.79
CA GLY A 224 12.52 2.51 6.65
C GLY A 224 12.69 3.49 5.49
N ASP A 225 12.80 2.93 4.29
CA ASP A 225 13.08 3.68 3.06
C ASP A 225 11.79 4.28 2.46
N PRO A 226 11.60 5.61 2.47
CA PRO A 226 10.42 6.25 1.87
C PRO A 226 10.30 6.03 0.36
N ALA A 227 11.40 5.68 -0.31
CA ALA A 227 11.37 5.33 -1.72
C ALA A 227 10.53 4.07 -2.00
N PHE A 228 10.37 3.18 -1.01
CA PHE A 228 9.58 1.96 -1.16
C PHE A 228 8.12 2.30 -1.47
N ASP A 229 7.47 3.14 -0.66
CA ASP A 229 6.06 3.49 -0.84
C ASP A 229 5.80 4.21 -2.17
N LEU A 230 6.70 5.14 -2.54
CA LEU A 230 6.62 5.82 -3.83
C LEU A 230 6.69 4.80 -4.97
N ALA A 231 7.70 3.93 -4.97
CA ALA A 231 7.88 2.92 -6.00
C ALA A 231 6.72 1.89 -6.02
N PHE A 232 6.20 1.57 -4.84
CA PHE A 232 5.09 0.62 -4.67
C PHE A 232 3.78 1.15 -5.25
N CYS A 233 3.53 2.46 -5.16
CA CYS A 233 2.37 3.05 -5.83
C CYS A 233 2.60 3.21 -7.33
N LEU A 234 3.77 3.72 -7.72
CA LEU A 234 4.07 4.05 -9.12
C LEU A 234 4.05 2.83 -10.05
N ASN A 235 4.46 1.64 -9.58
CA ASN A 235 4.42 0.44 -10.41
C ASN A 235 2.99 0.10 -10.89
N HIS A 236 1.97 0.50 -10.13
CA HIS A 236 0.57 0.23 -10.49
C HIS A 236 0.07 1.07 -11.65
N PHE A 237 0.70 2.20 -11.99
CA PHE A 237 0.41 2.93 -13.22
C PHE A 237 1.00 2.20 -14.43
N LEU A 238 2.25 1.76 -14.32
CA LEU A 238 2.93 1.00 -15.39
C LEU A 238 2.17 -0.29 -15.71
N LEU A 239 1.84 -1.09 -14.70
CA LEU A 239 1.10 -2.33 -14.87
C LEU A 239 -0.32 -2.10 -15.44
N LYS A 240 -0.91 -0.92 -15.27
CA LYS A 240 -2.21 -0.60 -15.88
C LYS A 240 -2.11 -0.19 -17.34
N CYS A 241 -0.96 0.30 -17.80
CA CYS A 241 -0.69 0.42 -19.24
C CYS A 241 -0.84 -0.93 -19.96
N VAL A 242 -0.48 -2.04 -19.29
CA VAL A 242 -0.68 -3.41 -19.80
C VAL A 242 -2.15 -3.75 -19.87
N HIS A 243 -2.87 -3.52 -18.77
CA HIS A 243 -4.30 -3.84 -18.67
C HIS A 243 -5.16 -3.04 -19.66
N ARG A 244 -4.83 -1.75 -19.87
CA ARG A 244 -5.52 -0.87 -20.81
C ARG A 244 -4.52 -0.09 -21.67
N PRO A 245 -4.04 -0.68 -22.76
CA PRO A 245 -3.07 -0.05 -23.64
C PRO A 245 -3.53 1.31 -24.17
N ASN A 246 -4.83 1.46 -24.46
CA ASN A 246 -5.44 2.71 -24.93
C ASN A 246 -5.38 3.87 -23.92
N SER A 247 -5.18 3.58 -22.63
CA SER A 247 -5.07 4.57 -21.55
C SER A 247 -3.62 4.78 -21.10
N SER A 248 -2.63 4.18 -21.78
CA SER A 248 -1.23 4.21 -21.36
C SER A 248 -0.66 5.61 -21.18
N GLU A 249 -0.98 6.55 -22.09
CA GLU A 249 -0.48 7.92 -21.97
C GLU A 249 -1.05 8.63 -20.74
N ALA A 250 -2.31 8.37 -20.39
CA ALA A 250 -2.94 8.92 -19.20
C ALA A 250 -2.33 8.34 -17.92
N TYR A 251 -2.06 7.03 -17.85
CA TYR A 251 -1.37 6.44 -16.70
C TYR A 251 0.07 6.94 -16.55
N LEU A 252 0.81 7.14 -17.65
CA LEU A 252 2.15 7.73 -17.60
C LEU A 252 2.12 9.20 -17.17
N ASN A 253 1.03 9.92 -17.48
CA ASN A 253 0.80 11.27 -16.98
C ASN A 253 0.50 11.28 -15.47
N ASP A 254 -0.29 10.33 -14.97
CA ASP A 254 -0.54 10.15 -13.53
C ASP A 254 0.75 9.76 -12.79
N PHE A 255 1.54 8.83 -13.34
CA PHE A 255 2.87 8.46 -12.84
C PHE A 255 3.78 9.69 -12.71
N SER A 256 3.84 10.52 -13.76
CA SER A 256 4.69 11.71 -13.78
C SER A 256 4.19 12.77 -12.80
N SER A 257 2.87 12.96 -12.71
CA SER A 257 2.23 13.91 -11.81
C SER A 257 2.48 13.54 -10.34
N MET A 258 2.28 12.27 -9.98
CA MET A 258 2.59 11.76 -8.65
C MET A 258 4.08 11.93 -8.32
N SER A 259 4.98 11.48 -9.21
CA SER A 259 6.43 11.56 -9.00
C SER A 259 6.90 12.99 -8.77
N ARG A 260 6.52 13.93 -9.65
CA ARG A 260 6.91 15.35 -9.52
C ARG A 260 6.36 15.97 -8.24
N SER A 261 5.09 15.70 -7.94
CA SER A 261 4.44 16.27 -6.75
C SER A 261 5.06 15.77 -5.45
N TYR A 262 5.43 14.50 -5.38
CA TYR A 262 6.15 13.92 -4.26
C TYR A 262 7.50 14.62 -4.06
N MET A 263 8.28 14.76 -5.13
CA MET A 263 9.59 15.43 -5.07
C MET A 263 9.47 16.91 -4.71
N SER A 264 8.39 17.58 -5.13
CA SER A 264 8.17 19.02 -4.84
C SER A 264 8.02 19.35 -3.35
N ILE A 265 7.70 18.36 -2.52
CA ILE A 265 7.58 18.53 -1.06
C ILE A 265 8.96 18.46 -0.37
N ILE A 266 9.95 17.85 -1.01
CA ILE A 266 11.28 17.64 -0.43
C ILE A 266 12.16 18.84 -0.75
N THR A 267 12.40 19.69 0.23
CA THR A 267 13.16 20.93 0.06
C THR A 267 14.67 20.73 -0.08
N ASP A 268 15.21 19.61 0.44
CA ASP A 268 16.61 19.24 0.30
C ASP A 268 16.84 18.52 -1.05
N PRO A 269 17.60 19.11 -1.98
CA PRO A 269 17.79 18.53 -3.32
C PRO A 269 18.61 17.22 -3.30
N VAL A 270 19.56 17.06 -2.37
CA VAL A 270 20.35 15.83 -2.26
C VAL A 270 19.45 14.69 -1.76
N ARG A 271 18.60 15.00 -0.78
CA ARG A 271 17.61 14.03 -0.27
C ARG A 271 16.59 13.66 -1.34
N ALA A 272 16.04 14.64 -2.06
CA ALA A 272 15.09 14.41 -3.15
C ALA A 272 15.69 13.48 -4.21
N GLN A 273 16.92 13.77 -4.67
CA GLN A 273 17.62 12.95 -5.64
C GLN A 273 17.91 11.53 -5.13
N SER A 274 18.29 11.39 -3.87
CA SER A 274 18.56 10.09 -3.24
C SER A 274 17.30 9.21 -3.20
N ILE A 275 16.17 9.77 -2.73
CA ILE A 275 14.88 9.06 -2.68
C ILE A 275 14.41 8.68 -4.08
N GLU A 276 14.53 9.59 -5.05
CA GLU A 276 14.16 9.30 -6.44
C GLU A 276 15.00 8.16 -7.03
N THR A 277 16.31 8.18 -6.80
CA THR A 277 17.23 7.14 -7.28
C THR A 277 16.87 5.79 -6.67
N HIS A 278 16.60 5.73 -5.37
CA HIS A 278 16.16 4.50 -4.70
C HIS A 278 14.83 4.00 -5.26
N ALA A 279 13.87 4.90 -5.50
CA ALA A 279 12.56 4.54 -6.03
C ALA A 279 12.67 3.99 -7.46
N ALA A 280 13.49 4.63 -8.30
CA ALA A 280 13.77 4.19 -9.66
C ALA A 280 14.45 2.81 -9.69
N ARG A 281 15.38 2.53 -8.76
CA ARG A 281 16.01 1.21 -8.63
C ARG A 281 15.05 0.12 -8.13
N LEU A 282 14.12 0.47 -7.22
CA LEU A 282 13.14 -0.48 -6.68
C LEU A 282 12.04 -0.84 -7.67
N LEU A 283 11.59 0.12 -8.48
CA LEU A 283 10.42 -0.03 -9.33
C LEU A 283 10.43 -1.29 -10.22
N PRO A 284 11.54 -1.63 -10.93
CA PRO A 284 11.64 -2.84 -11.73
C PRO A 284 11.43 -4.13 -10.96
N GLY A 285 12.03 -4.24 -9.77
CA GLY A 285 11.84 -5.39 -8.90
C GLY A 285 10.38 -5.52 -8.44
N LEU A 286 9.74 -4.40 -8.11
CA LEU A 286 8.35 -4.38 -7.66
C LEU A 286 7.36 -4.76 -8.77
N PHE A 287 7.47 -4.20 -9.98
CA PHE A 287 6.54 -4.59 -11.05
C PHE A 287 6.79 -6.01 -11.56
N LEU A 288 8.02 -6.52 -11.50
CA LEU A 288 8.30 -7.93 -11.78
C LEU A 288 7.65 -8.84 -10.73
N ALA A 289 7.76 -8.48 -9.46
CA ALA A 289 7.13 -9.20 -8.35
C ALA A 289 5.60 -9.26 -8.46
N ARG A 290 5.00 -8.24 -9.06
CA ARG A 290 3.56 -8.22 -9.36
C ARG A 290 3.17 -9.15 -10.53
N VAL A 291 4.12 -9.83 -11.16
CA VAL A 291 3.88 -10.85 -12.18
C VAL A 291 4.31 -12.24 -11.67
N ASP A 292 5.51 -12.35 -11.10
CA ASP A 292 6.12 -13.64 -10.72
C ASP A 292 6.46 -13.79 -9.22
N GLY A 293 6.10 -12.81 -8.39
CA GLY A 293 6.22 -12.91 -6.93
C GLY A 293 5.03 -13.62 -6.29
N LYS A 294 4.95 -13.65 -4.95
CA LYS A 294 3.86 -14.30 -4.21
C LYS A 294 2.53 -13.54 -4.24
N SER A 295 2.54 -12.30 -4.71
CA SER A 295 1.37 -11.42 -4.77
C SER A 295 1.27 -10.81 -6.16
N PRO A 296 0.90 -11.58 -7.19
CA PRO A 296 0.70 -11.04 -8.53
C PRO A 296 -0.53 -10.12 -8.61
N VAL A 297 -0.59 -9.28 -9.64
CA VAL A 297 -1.85 -8.59 -10.01
C VAL A 297 -2.85 -9.59 -10.58
N ASP A 298 -4.12 -9.36 -10.26
CA ASP A 298 -5.26 -10.16 -10.71
C ASP A 298 -5.71 -9.85 -12.14
N TYR A 299 -5.22 -8.75 -12.73
CA TYR A 299 -5.69 -8.22 -14.01
C TYR A 299 -4.70 -8.37 -15.18
N ILE A 300 -3.50 -8.91 -14.96
CA ILE A 300 -2.55 -9.29 -16.03
C ILE A 300 -2.47 -10.81 -16.07
N THR A 301 -3.25 -11.41 -16.97
CA THR A 301 -3.40 -12.87 -17.05
C THR A 301 -2.69 -13.48 -18.26
N GLN A 302 -2.56 -12.74 -19.35
CA GLN A 302 -1.95 -13.22 -20.59
C GLN A 302 -0.44 -13.37 -20.45
N GLU A 303 0.10 -14.49 -20.94
CA GLU A 303 1.53 -14.78 -20.81
C GLU A 303 2.39 -13.85 -21.67
N GLU A 304 1.91 -13.44 -22.83
CA GLU A 304 2.56 -12.44 -23.70
C GLU A 304 2.81 -11.11 -22.97
N ASP A 305 1.82 -10.63 -22.22
CA ASP A 305 1.94 -9.42 -21.42
C ASP A 305 2.97 -9.59 -20.29
N LYS A 306 2.93 -10.73 -19.60
CA LYS A 306 3.90 -11.05 -18.53
C LYS A 306 5.32 -11.10 -19.07
N VAL A 307 5.54 -11.68 -20.25
CA VAL A 307 6.84 -11.71 -20.92
C VAL A 307 7.37 -10.29 -21.18
N ARG A 308 6.54 -9.36 -21.65
CA ARG A 308 6.95 -7.96 -21.86
C ARG A 308 7.33 -7.25 -20.56
N VAL A 309 6.58 -7.50 -19.49
CA VAL A 309 6.92 -7.00 -18.15
C VAL A 309 8.27 -7.55 -17.70
N ARG A 310 8.54 -8.85 -17.88
CA ARG A 310 9.82 -9.48 -17.55
C ARG A 310 10.99 -8.89 -18.34
N ILE A 311 10.82 -8.70 -19.66
CA ILE A 311 11.86 -8.10 -20.52
C ILE A 311 12.21 -6.71 -20.01
N THR A 312 11.21 -5.88 -19.73
CA THR A 312 11.42 -4.52 -19.22
C THR A 312 12.08 -4.52 -17.84
N ALA A 313 11.61 -5.40 -16.93
CA ALA A 313 12.16 -5.52 -15.58
C ALA A 313 13.63 -5.91 -15.62
N LYS A 314 13.95 -6.99 -16.35
CA LYS A 314 15.31 -7.54 -16.42
C LYS A 314 16.27 -6.53 -17.02
N ALA A 315 15.87 -5.84 -18.09
CA ALA A 315 16.68 -4.77 -18.67
C ALA A 315 17.00 -3.67 -17.65
N LEU A 316 16.00 -3.19 -16.89
CA LEU A 316 16.18 -2.13 -15.88
C LEU A 316 16.87 -2.59 -14.58
N LEU A 317 16.81 -3.88 -14.26
CA LEU A 317 17.56 -4.45 -13.13
C LEU A 317 19.03 -4.68 -13.49
N SER A 318 19.32 -5.05 -14.74
CA SER A 318 20.68 -5.23 -15.24
C SER A 318 21.38 -3.92 -15.57
N ASP A 319 20.64 -2.93 -16.09
CA ASP A 319 21.15 -1.57 -16.39
C ASP A 319 20.24 -0.52 -15.74
N PRO A 320 20.43 -0.22 -14.44
CA PRO A 320 19.56 0.67 -13.70
C PRO A 320 19.66 2.13 -14.15
N VAL A 321 18.51 2.76 -14.33
CA VAL A 321 18.41 4.22 -14.52
C VAL A 321 18.38 4.95 -13.17
N LEU A 322 18.77 6.23 -13.18
CA LEU A 322 18.94 7.03 -11.95
C LEU A 322 17.69 7.80 -11.50
N ASN A 323 16.63 7.85 -12.31
CA ASN A 323 15.44 8.65 -12.00
C ASN A 323 14.15 8.01 -12.54
N LEU A 324 13.00 8.49 -12.06
CA LEU A 324 11.69 7.91 -12.38
C LEU A 324 11.26 8.20 -13.82
N GLU A 325 11.70 9.33 -14.39
CA GLU A 325 11.48 9.66 -15.80
C GLU A 325 12.14 8.62 -16.72
N GLY A 326 13.37 8.20 -16.41
CA GLY A 326 14.09 7.16 -17.15
C GLY A 326 13.31 5.83 -17.17
N ILE A 327 12.65 5.48 -16.06
CA ILE A 327 11.80 4.28 -16.00
C ILE A 327 10.59 4.42 -16.92
N ALA A 328 9.89 5.56 -16.88
CA ALA A 328 8.73 5.82 -17.73
C ALA A 328 9.10 5.79 -19.23
N VAL A 329 10.27 6.33 -19.61
CA VAL A 329 10.80 6.28 -20.99
C VAL A 329 11.12 4.85 -21.41
N ALA A 330 11.83 4.09 -20.56
CA ALA A 330 12.16 2.69 -20.84
C ALA A 330 10.88 1.84 -21.00
N TRP A 331 9.89 2.06 -20.15
CA TRP A 331 8.58 1.43 -20.26
C TRP A 331 7.90 1.80 -21.59
N LYS A 332 7.76 3.09 -21.90
CA LYS A 332 7.11 3.55 -23.14
C LYS A 332 7.77 2.98 -24.39
N ARG A 333 9.09 2.75 -24.39
CA ARG A 333 9.82 2.15 -25.52
C ARG A 333 9.43 0.69 -25.75
N GLU A 334 9.27 -0.10 -24.69
CA GLU A 334 8.88 -1.51 -24.83
C GLU A 334 7.41 -1.67 -25.23
N TRP A 335 6.53 -0.78 -24.72
CA TRP A 335 5.08 -0.85 -24.93
C TRP A 335 4.57 -0.20 -26.22
N LYS A 336 5.48 0.42 -27.01
CA LYS A 336 5.21 0.93 -28.37
C LYS A 336 5.57 -0.06 -29.48
N ARG A 337 6.32 -1.12 -29.16
CA ARG A 337 6.70 -2.20 -30.08
C ARG A 337 5.59 -3.24 -30.17
#